data_AF-A0A832Z8E0-F1
#
_entry.id   AF-A0A832Z8E0-F1
#
_cell.length_a   1.000
_cell.length_b   1.000
_cell.length_c   1.000
_cell.angle_alpha   90.00
_cell.angle_beta   90.00
_cell.angle_gamma   90.00
#
_symmetry.space_group_name_H-M   'P 1'
#
loop_
_entity.id
_entity.type
_entity.pdbx_description
1 polymer ?
#
loop_
_entity_poly.entity_id
_entity_poly.type
_entity_poly.pdbx_seq_one_letter_code
_entity_poly.pdbx_strand_id
1 'polypeptide(L)' 'GDLKGKRVVIVDDVSDTGKTLQVVINEVKRLGASEIRVACLAMKPWTSVEPDFYVFRTDKWIVFPWEEFPVVVRE' A
#
# COMPACT_ATOMS: atom_id res chain seq x y z
N GLY A 1 10.01 16.98 7.03
CA GLY A 1 11.40 16.56 7.34
C GLY A 1 12.03 16.00 6.08
N ASP A 2 13.34 16.09 5.95
CA ASP A 2 14.09 15.54 4.82
C ASP A 2 14.32 14.01 5.02
N LEU A 3 14.34 13.25 3.91
CA LEU A 3 14.66 11.81 3.87
C LEU A 3 15.98 11.54 3.12
N LYS A 4 16.81 12.57 2.93
CA LYS A 4 18.04 12.56 2.14
C LYS A 4 18.99 11.47 2.63
N GLY A 5 19.34 10.57 1.72
CA GLY A 5 20.30 9.50 2.00
C GLY A 5 19.74 8.34 2.84
N LYS A 6 18.48 8.41 3.28
CA LYS A 6 17.85 7.34 4.09
C LYS A 6 17.25 6.26 3.20
N ARG A 7 17.33 5.02 3.68
CA ARG A 7 16.56 3.89 3.16
C ARG A 7 15.19 3.90 3.80
N VAL A 8 14.13 3.86 3.00
CA VAL A 8 12.74 4.00 3.45
C VAL A 8 11.96 2.76 3.06
N VAL A 9 11.17 2.25 4.00
CA VAL A 9 10.11 1.28 3.73
C VAL A 9 8.76 1.96 3.92
N ILE A 10 7.96 1.95 2.86
CA ILE A 10 6.56 2.38 2.87
C ILE A 10 5.73 1.16 3.27
N VAL A 11 4.85 1.32 4.25
CA VAL A 11 3.97 0.24 4.73
C VAL A 11 2.52 0.64 4.49
N ASP A 12 1.76 -0.26 3.88
CA ASP A 12 0.31 -0.13 3.67
C ASP A 12 -0.36 -1.49 3.92
N ASP A 13 -1.67 -1.55 4.08
CA ASP A 13 -2.35 -2.83 4.32
C ASP A 13 -2.55 -3.67 3.05
N VAL A 14 -3.02 -3.05 1.96
CA VAL A 14 -3.22 -3.71 0.66
C VAL A 14 -2.83 -2.82 -0.51
N SER A 15 -2.07 -3.38 -1.46
CA SER A 15 -1.90 -2.77 -2.78
C SER A 15 -3.04 -3.21 -3.72
N ASP A 16 -4.13 -2.43 -3.78
CA ASP A 16 -5.29 -2.71 -4.65
C ASP A 16 -5.07 -2.20 -6.08
N THR A 17 -5.39 -0.94 -6.36
CA THR A 17 -5.09 -0.32 -7.65
C THR A 17 -3.62 0.14 -7.75
N GLY A 18 -2.95 0.30 -6.61
CA GLY A 18 -1.60 0.85 -6.49
C GLY A 18 -1.52 2.39 -6.54
N LYS A 19 -2.63 3.10 -6.76
CA LYS A 19 -2.64 4.57 -6.92
C LYS A 19 -2.14 5.30 -5.66
N THR A 20 -2.54 4.86 -4.47
CA THR A 20 -2.05 5.42 -3.19
C THR A 20 -0.54 5.32 -3.10
N LEU A 21 0.00 4.12 -3.32
CA LEU A 21 1.44 3.86 -3.27
C LEU A 21 2.22 4.69 -4.30
N GLN A 22 1.70 4.91 -5.51
CA GLN A 22 2.34 5.77 -6.49
C GLN A 22 2.55 7.20 -5.96
N VAL A 23 1.52 7.78 -5.33
CA VAL A 23 1.60 9.13 -4.75
C VAL A 23 2.64 9.16 -3.63
N VAL A 24 2.61 8.18 -2.73
CA VAL A 24 3.53 8.12 -1.58
C VAL A 24 4.97 7.90 -2.05
N ILE A 25 5.21 6.99 -2.99
CA ILE A 25 6.54 6.75 -3.57
C ILE A 25 7.09 8.04 -4.18
N ASN A 26 6.28 8.79 -4.92
CA ASN A 26 6.72 10.05 -5.54
C ASN A 26 7.09 11.10 -4.48
N GLU A 27 6.32 11.19 -3.40
CA GLU A 27 6.63 12.11 -2.30
C GLU A 27 7.91 11.70 -1.55
N VAL A 28 8.08 10.41 -1.26
CA VAL A 28 9.29 9.90 -0.61
C VAL A 28 10.53 10.12 -1.48
N LYS A 29 10.41 9.94 -2.81
CA LYS A 29 11.46 10.31 -3.77
C LYS A 29 11.78 11.80 -3.72
N ARG A 30 10.76 12.66 -3.72
CA ARG A 30 10.92 14.13 -3.65
C ARG A 30 11.65 14.58 -2.38
N LEU A 31 11.49 13.84 -1.28
CA LEU A 31 12.17 14.10 0.00
C LEU A 31 13.62 13.56 0.04
N GLY A 32 14.11 12.89 -1.00
CA GLY A 32 15.52 12.53 -1.17
C GLY A 32 15.92 11.14 -0.67
N ALA A 33 14.98 10.21 -0.48
CA ALA A 33 15.29 8.84 -0.08
C ALA A 33 16.30 8.17 -1.04
N SER A 34 17.31 7.48 -0.50
CA SER A 34 18.33 6.78 -1.27
C SER A 34 17.87 5.40 -1.74
N GLU A 35 16.94 4.79 -1.02
CA GLU A 35 16.28 3.53 -1.36
C GLU A 35 14.84 3.60 -0.89
N ILE A 36 13.92 3.06 -1.69
CA ILE A 36 12.49 2.98 -1.36
C ILE A 36 12.05 1.54 -1.60
N ARG A 37 11.49 0.93 -0.56
CA ARG A 37 10.80 -0.36 -0.62
C ARG A 37 9.35 -0.19 -0.20
N VAL A 38 8.49 -1.07 -0.66
CA VAL A 38 7.08 -1.14 -0.27
C VAL A 38 6.80 -2.50 0.37
N ALA A 39 6.15 -2.49 1.53
CA ALA A 39 5.65 -3.68 2.20
C ALA A 39 4.14 -3.56 2.39
N CYS A 40 3.38 -4.54 1.90
CA CYS A 40 1.95 -4.64 2.16
C CYS A 40 1.61 -5.97 2.83
N LEU A 41 0.50 -6.06 3.54
CA LEU A 41 0.00 -7.36 3.99
C LEU A 41 -0.54 -8.15 2.80
N ALA A 42 -1.30 -7.49 1.93
CA ALA A 42 -1.90 -8.09 0.75
C ALA A 42 -1.63 -7.31 -0.56
N MET A 43 -1.79 -7.99 -1.70
CA MET A 43 -1.84 -7.35 -3.01
C MET A 43 -2.98 -7.91 -3.88
N LYS A 44 -3.46 -7.09 -4.80
CA LYS A 44 -4.39 -7.50 -5.86
C LYS A 44 -3.65 -7.78 -7.17
N PRO A 45 -4.11 -8.75 -7.99
CA PRO A 45 -3.45 -9.08 -9.26
C PRO A 45 -3.33 -7.92 -10.26
N TRP A 46 -4.19 -6.90 -10.16
CA TRP A 46 -4.25 -5.75 -11.06
C TRP A 46 -3.53 -4.51 -10.54
N THR A 47 -2.86 -4.60 -9.39
CA THR A 47 -2.17 -3.42 -8.86
C THR A 47 -1.11 -2.92 -9.83
N SER A 48 -1.03 -1.59 -9.95
CA SER A 48 0.04 -0.93 -10.69
C SER A 48 1.35 -0.81 -9.91
N VAL A 49 1.33 -1.18 -8.61
CA VAL A 49 2.52 -1.18 -7.75
C VAL A 49 2.57 -2.51 -7.00
N GLU A 50 3.39 -3.44 -7.49
CA GLU A 50 3.69 -4.68 -6.77
C GLU A 50 4.60 -4.36 -5.56
N PRO A 51 4.19 -4.68 -4.32
CA PRO A 51 5.04 -4.48 -3.15
C PRO A 51 6.31 -5.34 -3.21
N ASP A 52 7.45 -4.82 -2.78
CA ASP A 52 8.69 -5.62 -2.62
C ASP A 52 8.50 -6.77 -1.61
N PHE A 53 7.61 -6.56 -0.63
CA PHE A 53 7.24 -7.56 0.37
C PHE A 53 5.72 -7.63 0.51
N TYR A 54 5.15 -8.84 0.37
CA TYR A 54 3.74 -9.10 0.67
C TYR A 54 3.51 -10.53 1.18
N VAL A 55 2.38 -10.75 1.86
CA VAL A 55 2.03 -12.08 2.41
C VAL A 55 0.87 -12.70 1.64
N PHE A 56 -0.18 -11.93 1.38
CA PHE A 56 -1.41 -12.42 0.76
C PHE A 56 -1.60 -11.90 -0.66
N ARG A 57 -2.13 -12.74 -1.54
CA ARG A 57 -2.58 -12.34 -2.89
C ARG A 57 -4.02 -12.80 -3.08
N THR A 58 -4.91 -11.89 -3.46
CA THR A 58 -6.34 -12.18 -3.64
C THR A 58 -6.97 -11.21 -4.63
N ASP A 59 -8.04 -11.60 -5.30
CA ASP A 59 -8.91 -10.71 -6.08
C ASP A 59 -10.13 -10.23 -5.26
N LYS A 60 -10.52 -10.96 -4.20
CA LYS A 60 -11.68 -10.62 -3.37
C LYS A 60 -11.44 -9.43 -2.47
N TRP A 61 -12.48 -8.62 -2.23
CA TRP A 61 -12.47 -7.59 -1.19
C TRP A 61 -11.98 -8.16 0.14
N ILE A 62 -11.07 -7.44 0.80
CA ILE A 62 -10.51 -7.82 2.08
C ILE A 62 -11.27 -7.01 3.13
N VAL A 63 -11.74 -7.67 4.18
CA VAL A 63 -12.19 -6.97 5.40
C VAL A 63 -11.14 -7.26 6.46
N PHE A 64 -10.35 -6.25 6.80
CA PHE A 64 -9.31 -6.37 7.80
C PHE A 64 -9.87 -6.35 9.23
N PRO A 65 -9.16 -6.88 10.24
CA PRO A 65 -9.63 -6.91 11.62
C PRO A 65 -9.92 -5.54 12.26
N TRP A 66 -9.41 -4.45 11.67
CA TRP A 66 -9.63 -3.07 12.13
C TRP A 66 -10.70 -2.33 11.33
N GLU A 67 -11.35 -2.97 10.36
CA GLU A 67 -12.43 -2.38 9.58
C GLU A 67 -13.79 -2.78 10.15
N GLU A 68 -14.73 -1.84 10.15
CA GLU A 68 -16.13 -2.11 10.48
C GLU A 68 -16.82 -2.81 9.30
N PHE A 69 -17.75 -3.71 9.62
CA PHE A 69 -18.61 -4.29 8.58
C PHE A 69 -19.67 -3.27 8.12
N PRO A 70 -19.96 -3.18 6.82
CA PRO A 70 -21.04 -2.32 6.34
C PRO A 70 -22.39 -2.80 6.86
N VAL A 71 -23.28 -1.86 7.22
CA VAL A 71 -24.67 -2.15 7.55
C VAL A 71 -25.47 -2.32 6.26
N VAL A 72 -26.15 -3.46 6.11
CA VAL A 72 -27.06 -3.72 4.99
C VAL A 72 -28.48 -3.33 5.40
N VAL A 73 -29.01 -2.26 4.83
CA VAL A 73 -30.41 -1.81 5.03
C VAL A 73 -31.29 -2.23 3.85
N ARG A 74 -32.58 -2.47 4.09
CA ARG A 74 -33.58 -2.67 3.04
C ARG A 74 -34.15 -1.31 2.63
N GLU A 75 -34.16 -1.02 1.34
CA GLU A 75 -34.91 0.08 0.74
C GLU A 75 -36.43 -0.21 0.75
#